data_AF-A0A0T6BD99-F1
#
_entry.id   AF-A0A0T6BD99-F1
#
_cell.length_a   1.000
_cell.length_b   1.000
_cell.length_c   1.000
_cell.angle_alpha   90.00
_cell.angle_beta   90.00
_cell.angle_gamma   90.00
#
_symmetry.space_group_name_H-M   'P 1'
#
loop_
_entity.id
_entity.type
_entity.pdbx_description
1 polymer ?
#
loop_
_entity_poly.entity_id
_entity_poly.type
_entity_poly.pdbx_seq_one_letter_code
_entity_poly.pdbx_strand_id
1 'polypeptide(L)'
;MGNTVSAAELAATQIVYPQAATVPAPYKPDHSKFMQGDFSKDAIPPECPMHKKQAVSDCPVRGSGDGIDPLNMMPPANQQPAPDQPFSLPTERQVSTIPKSILKEGEGPYWVYPSQQMFWNAMLRKGWRWKDEDISQNDMANIIRIHNANNEQAWQEVLKWEALHAHECSNPSLCH
;
A
#
# COMPACT_ATOMS: atom_id res chain seq x y z
N MET A 1 9.79 39.75 31.98
CA MET A 1 10.63 38.78 31.24
C MET A 1 10.04 37.41 31.50
N GLY A 2 9.29 36.87 30.54
CA GLY A 2 8.72 35.52 30.63
C GLY A 2 9.01 34.81 29.32
N ASN A 3 9.82 33.76 29.37
CA ASN A 3 10.11 32.92 28.21
C ASN A 3 9.03 31.84 28.12
N THR A 4 8.21 31.91 27.08
CA THR A 4 7.29 30.82 26.71
C THR A 4 8.05 29.86 25.81
N VAL A 5 8.54 28.75 26.37
CA VAL A 5 9.00 27.62 25.55
C VAL A 5 7.80 26.97 24.86
N SER A 6 7.96 26.65 23.58
CA SER A 6 6.88 26.13 22.74
C SER A 6 6.55 24.68 23.11
N ALA A 7 5.29 24.29 23.00
CA ALA A 7 4.84 22.91 23.26
C ALA A 7 5.61 21.87 22.40
N ALA A 8 6.14 22.29 21.25
CA ALA A 8 7.00 21.48 20.40
C ALA A 8 8.36 21.16 21.03
N GLU A 9 8.96 22.07 21.81
CA GLU A 9 10.23 21.84 22.51
C GLU A 9 10.07 20.88 23.69
N LEU A 10 8.92 20.93 24.37
CA LEU A 10 8.57 19.97 25.44
C LEU A 10 8.34 18.56 24.89
N ALA A 11 7.70 18.45 23.72
CA ALA A 11 7.53 17.17 23.05
C ALA A 11 8.87 16.59 22.58
N ALA A 12 9.75 17.43 22.03
CA ALA A 12 11.08 17.01 21.55
C ALA A 12 11.98 16.49 22.68
N THR A 13 11.94 17.13 23.86
CA THR A 13 12.75 16.72 25.02
C THR A 13 12.30 15.38 25.62
N GLN A 14 11.02 15.03 25.56
CA GLN A 14 10.51 13.73 26.02
C GLN A 14 10.90 12.55 25.12
N ILE A 15 11.20 12.80 23.85
CA ILE A 15 11.66 11.76 22.90
C ILE A 15 13.14 11.44 23.13
N VAL A 16 13.95 12.44 23.42
CA VAL A 16 15.41 12.29 23.52
C VAL A 16 15.85 11.72 24.88
N TYR A 17 15.10 11.95 25.95
CA TYR A 17 15.39 11.42 27.28
C TYR A 17 14.16 10.74 27.89
N PRO A 18 13.86 9.47 27.54
CA PRO A 18 12.81 8.73 28.22
C PRO A 18 13.25 8.51 29.68
N GLN A 19 12.63 9.22 30.62
CA GLN A 19 12.78 8.92 32.03
C GLN A 19 12.28 7.49 32.28
N ALA A 20 13.08 6.73 33.04
CA ALA A 20 12.81 5.34 33.39
C ALA A 20 11.50 5.21 34.18
N ALA A 21 10.39 5.04 33.48
CA ALA A 21 9.16 4.52 34.04
C ALA A 21 9.32 3.01 34.24
N THR A 22 9.21 2.56 35.49
CA THR A 22 9.22 1.15 35.87
C THR A 22 8.06 0.43 35.18
N VAL A 23 8.37 -0.41 34.21
CA VAL A 23 7.39 -1.24 33.49
C VAL A 23 7.02 -2.43 34.39
N PRO A 24 5.75 -2.67 34.75
CA PRO A 24 5.36 -3.94 35.34
C PRO A 24 5.42 -5.04 34.27
N ALA A 25 5.88 -6.23 34.67
CA ALA A 25 6.14 -7.36 33.79
C ALA A 25 4.95 -7.71 32.86
N PRO A 26 5.21 -8.22 31.64
CA PRO A 26 4.14 -8.52 30.69
C PRO A 26 3.26 -9.66 31.19
N TYR A 27 1.97 -9.37 31.36
CA TYR A 27 0.94 -10.37 31.62
C TYR A 27 0.83 -11.31 30.42
N LYS A 28 1.14 -12.60 30.61
CA LYS A 28 0.85 -13.64 29.62
C LYS A 28 -0.61 -14.08 29.82
N PRO A 29 -1.52 -13.82 28.87
CA PRO A 29 -2.86 -14.41 28.96
C PRO A 29 -2.73 -15.93 28.79
N ASP A 30 -3.23 -16.66 29.77
CA ASP A 30 -3.34 -18.12 29.73
C ASP A 30 -4.45 -18.52 28.75
N HIS A 31 -4.04 -18.88 27.53
CA HIS A 31 -4.94 -19.34 26.48
C HIS A 31 -5.57 -20.72 26.76
N SER A 32 -5.18 -21.41 27.83
CA SER A 32 -5.71 -22.75 28.13
C SER A 32 -7.16 -22.75 28.65
N LYS A 33 -7.70 -21.59 29.04
CA LYS A 33 -9.06 -21.49 29.62
C LYS A 33 -10.18 -21.22 28.61
N PHE A 34 -9.89 -21.04 27.32
CA PHE A 34 -10.92 -20.77 26.31
C PHE A 34 -11.41 -22.02 25.54
N MET A 35 -10.98 -23.23 25.95
CA MET A 35 -11.34 -24.50 25.30
C MET A 35 -12.23 -25.38 26.20
N GLN A 36 -13.17 -24.77 26.93
CA GLN A 36 -14.19 -25.49 27.69
C GLN A 36 -15.61 -25.07 27.25
N GLY A 37 -15.78 -24.86 25.94
CA GLY A 37 -17.09 -24.80 25.31
C GLY A 37 -17.35 -26.12 24.61
N ASP A 38 -18.33 -26.90 25.11
CA ASP A 38 -18.79 -28.15 24.50
C ASP A 38 -19.60 -27.81 23.24
N PHE A 39 -18.90 -27.49 22.14
CA PHE A 39 -19.53 -27.18 20.87
C PHE A 39 -19.82 -28.47 20.11
N SER A 40 -21.04 -29.00 20.31
CA SER A 40 -21.61 -30.01 19.43
C SER A 40 -21.58 -29.50 17.98
N LYS A 41 -21.13 -30.35 17.05
CA LYS A 41 -20.68 -29.97 15.69
C LYS A 41 -21.75 -29.39 14.77
N ASP A 42 -22.99 -29.22 15.21
CA ASP A 42 -24.13 -29.01 14.30
C ASP A 42 -25.04 -27.80 14.61
N ALA A 43 -24.63 -26.82 15.41
CA ALA A 43 -25.45 -25.62 15.61
C ALA A 43 -24.63 -24.33 15.60
N ILE A 44 -24.40 -23.77 14.41
CA ILE A 44 -23.96 -22.38 14.26
C ILE A 44 -25.12 -21.47 14.75
N PRO A 45 -24.89 -20.48 15.63
CA PRO A 45 -25.94 -19.55 16.07
C PRO A 45 -26.55 -18.75 14.90
N PRO A 46 -27.85 -18.42 14.93
CA PRO A 46 -28.54 -17.75 13.82
C PRO A 46 -28.09 -16.30 13.58
N GLU A 47 -27.36 -15.70 14.54
CA GLU A 47 -26.78 -14.36 14.41
C GLU A 47 -25.43 -14.36 13.67
N CYS A 48 -24.87 -15.53 13.38
CA CYS A 48 -23.65 -15.63 12.58
C CYS A 48 -23.97 -15.49 11.08
N PRO A 49 -23.32 -14.57 10.34
CA PRO A 49 -23.56 -14.35 8.90
C PRO A 49 -23.41 -15.61 8.03
N MET A 50 -22.73 -16.63 8.54
CA MET A 50 -22.48 -17.91 7.90
C MET A 50 -23.70 -18.87 7.89
N HIS A 51 -24.81 -18.51 8.56
CA HIS A 51 -25.99 -19.37 8.68
C HIS A 51 -26.89 -19.41 7.44
N LYS A 52 -26.61 -18.60 6.40
CA LYS A 52 -27.32 -18.67 5.13
C LYS A 52 -26.64 -19.70 4.23
N LYS A 53 -27.25 -20.88 4.10
CA LYS A 53 -27.05 -21.78 2.94
C LYS A 53 -27.60 -21.09 1.69
N GLN A 54 -26.88 -20.09 1.20
CA GLN A 54 -27.06 -19.57 -0.13
C GLN A 54 -26.07 -20.31 -1.04
N ALA A 55 -26.64 -20.95 -2.06
CA ALA A 55 -25.95 -21.59 -3.15
C ALA A 55 -24.76 -20.74 -3.58
N VAL A 56 -23.58 -21.38 -3.68
CA VAL A 56 -22.39 -20.93 -4.41
C VAL A 56 -22.42 -19.43 -4.69
N SER A 57 -22.02 -18.64 -3.71
CA SER A 57 -21.67 -17.25 -3.97
C SER A 57 -20.46 -17.29 -4.90
N ASP A 58 -20.76 -17.30 -6.19
CA ASP A 58 -19.85 -16.92 -7.26
C ASP A 58 -19.21 -15.62 -6.76
N CYS A 59 -17.97 -15.72 -6.28
CA CYS A 59 -17.18 -14.54 -6.00
C CYS A 59 -17.19 -13.77 -7.32
N PRO A 60 -17.67 -12.52 -7.38
CA PRO A 60 -17.73 -11.78 -8.63
C PRO A 60 -16.33 -11.31 -9.05
N VAL A 61 -15.29 -12.11 -8.82
CA VAL A 61 -14.22 -12.23 -9.79
C VAL A 61 -14.76 -13.18 -10.85
N ARG A 62 -15.70 -12.67 -11.66
CA ARG A 62 -15.83 -13.23 -13.00
C ARG A 62 -14.41 -13.16 -13.56
N GLY A 63 -13.78 -14.32 -13.74
CA GLY A 63 -12.72 -14.51 -14.71
C GLY A 63 -13.30 -14.30 -16.10
N SER A 64 -13.87 -13.13 -16.35
CA SER A 64 -14.08 -12.58 -17.66
C SER A 64 -12.67 -12.33 -18.19
N GLY A 65 -12.38 -12.78 -19.41
CA GLY A 65 -11.06 -12.71 -20.06
C GLY A 65 -10.54 -11.30 -20.34
N ASP A 66 -10.72 -10.37 -19.40
CA ASP A 66 -10.48 -8.94 -19.51
C ASP A 66 -9.08 -8.55 -19.06
N GLY A 67 -8.04 -9.30 -19.47
CA GLY A 67 -6.65 -8.83 -19.40
C GLY A 67 -6.18 -8.23 -18.06
N ILE A 68 -6.77 -8.62 -16.93
CA ILE A 68 -6.38 -8.17 -15.59
C ILE A 68 -5.07 -8.89 -15.25
N ASP A 69 -4.04 -8.13 -14.92
CA ASP A 69 -2.74 -8.71 -14.56
C ASP A 69 -2.82 -9.33 -13.15
N PRO A 70 -2.62 -10.66 -13.00
CA PRO A 70 -2.73 -11.32 -11.71
C PRO A 70 -1.63 -10.89 -10.71
N LEU A 71 -0.57 -10.21 -11.18
CA LEU A 71 0.53 -9.71 -10.34
C LEU A 71 0.25 -8.36 -9.68
N ASN A 72 -0.83 -7.69 -10.02
CA ASN A 72 -1.21 -6.42 -9.37
C ASN A 72 -2.72 -6.18 -9.35
N MET A 73 -3.50 -7.14 -9.87
CA MET A 73 -4.95 -7.08 -10.01
C MET A 73 -5.44 -5.82 -10.73
N MET A 74 -4.62 -5.25 -11.60
CA MET A 74 -4.94 -4.05 -12.36
C MET A 74 -5.40 -4.40 -13.79
N PRO A 75 -6.41 -3.69 -14.31
CA PRO A 75 -6.73 -3.76 -15.73
C PRO A 75 -5.61 -3.17 -16.59
N PRO A 76 -5.62 -3.40 -17.91
CA PRO A 76 -4.66 -2.84 -18.84
C PRO A 76 -4.50 -1.32 -18.71
N ALA A 77 -3.28 -0.83 -18.94
CA ALA A 77 -2.95 0.58 -18.79
C ALA A 77 -3.74 1.48 -19.77
N ASN A 78 -4.71 2.23 -19.25
CA ASN A 78 -5.40 3.26 -20.04
C ASN A 78 -4.57 4.56 -20.06
N GLN A 79 -4.01 4.88 -21.23
CA GLN A 79 -3.25 6.10 -21.53
C GLN A 79 -4.04 7.14 -22.33
N GLN A 80 -5.35 6.93 -22.54
CA GLN A 80 -6.17 7.92 -23.22
C GLN A 80 -6.55 9.05 -22.25
N PRO A 81 -6.53 10.32 -22.70
CA PRO A 81 -7.02 11.44 -21.92
C PRO A 81 -8.49 11.26 -21.51
N ALA A 82 -8.86 11.74 -20.33
CA ALA A 82 -10.26 11.75 -19.91
C ALA A 82 -11.05 12.81 -20.70
N PRO A 83 -12.38 12.62 -20.93
CA PRO A 83 -13.19 13.58 -21.71
C PRO A 83 -13.13 15.03 -21.23
N ASP A 84 -13.04 15.24 -19.91
CA ASP A 84 -13.00 16.56 -19.26
C ASP A 84 -11.58 16.97 -18.81
N GLN A 85 -10.53 16.38 -19.39
CA GLN A 85 -9.17 16.68 -18.98
C GLN A 85 -8.71 18.06 -19.50
N PRO A 86 -8.27 18.98 -18.64
CA PRO A 86 -8.00 20.36 -19.03
C PRO A 86 -6.73 20.57 -19.87
N PHE A 87 -5.76 19.66 -19.79
CA PHE A 87 -4.50 19.72 -20.51
C PHE A 87 -3.97 18.33 -20.84
N SER A 88 -3.12 18.21 -21.86
CA SER A 88 -2.49 16.94 -22.22
C SER A 88 -1.46 16.50 -21.18
N LEU A 89 -1.37 15.20 -20.92
CA LEU A 89 -0.40 14.63 -19.99
C LEU A 89 0.55 13.67 -20.71
N PRO A 90 1.85 13.66 -20.35
CA PRO A 90 2.80 12.70 -20.86
C PRO A 90 2.38 11.25 -20.57
N THR A 91 2.54 10.39 -21.57
CA THR A 91 2.27 8.94 -21.49
C THR A 91 3.53 8.10 -21.25
N GLU A 92 4.71 8.74 -21.31
CA GLU A 92 6.00 8.12 -21.03
C GLU A 92 6.04 7.54 -19.60
N ARG A 93 6.64 6.36 -19.47
CA ARG A 93 6.80 5.66 -18.20
C ARG A 93 8.28 5.61 -17.80
N GLN A 94 8.53 5.67 -16.50
CA GLN A 94 9.87 5.60 -15.95
C GLN A 94 10.15 4.20 -15.37
N VAL A 95 11.29 3.62 -15.71
CA VAL A 95 11.78 2.37 -15.11
C VAL A 95 12.38 2.69 -13.73
N SER A 96 11.99 1.92 -12.71
CA SER A 96 12.47 2.02 -11.34
C SER A 96 13.82 1.33 -11.13
N THR A 97 14.43 1.49 -9.96
CA THR A 97 15.58 0.65 -9.54
C THR A 97 15.15 -0.58 -8.75
N ILE A 98 13.84 -0.76 -8.52
CA ILE A 98 13.27 -1.82 -7.70
C ILE A 98 13.14 -3.10 -8.53
N PRO A 99 13.81 -4.20 -8.16
CA PRO A 99 13.73 -5.45 -8.89
C PRO A 99 12.38 -6.14 -8.69
N LYS A 100 11.91 -6.80 -9.75
CA LYS A 100 10.77 -7.72 -9.68
C LYS A 100 11.24 -9.08 -9.14
N SER A 101 10.42 -9.69 -8.29
CA SER A 101 10.64 -11.06 -7.80
C SER A 101 10.38 -12.13 -8.87
N ILE A 102 9.45 -11.86 -9.80
CA ILE A 102 9.08 -12.76 -10.89
C ILE A 102 9.35 -12.08 -12.23
N LEU A 103 10.20 -12.71 -13.04
CA LEU A 103 10.49 -12.32 -14.42
C LEU A 103 9.67 -13.18 -15.37
N LYS A 104 8.74 -12.56 -16.10
CA LYS A 104 8.07 -13.19 -17.26
C LYS A 104 8.93 -13.02 -18.50
N GLU A 105 8.91 -14.00 -19.41
CA GLU A 105 9.61 -13.91 -20.69
C GLU A 105 9.16 -12.67 -21.46
N GLY A 106 10.11 -11.82 -21.87
CA GLY A 106 9.85 -10.57 -22.58
C GLY A 106 9.59 -9.34 -21.69
N GLU A 107 9.57 -9.47 -20.37
CA GLU A 107 9.49 -8.33 -19.45
C GLU A 107 10.87 -7.90 -18.92
N GLY A 108 11.00 -6.60 -18.61
CA GLY A 108 12.18 -6.06 -17.93
C GLY A 108 12.26 -6.48 -16.45
N PRO A 109 13.46 -6.53 -15.87
CA PRO A 109 13.69 -6.96 -14.49
C PRO A 109 13.25 -5.98 -13.41
N TYR A 110 12.91 -4.75 -13.79
CA TYR A 110 12.53 -3.70 -12.85
C TYR A 110 11.06 -3.34 -12.97
N TRP A 111 10.50 -2.82 -11.88
CA TRP A 111 9.18 -2.21 -11.91
C TRP A 111 9.18 -0.95 -12.78
N VAL A 112 8.04 -0.64 -13.39
CA VAL A 112 7.87 0.53 -14.25
C VAL A 112 6.75 1.38 -13.69
N TYR A 113 7.05 2.62 -13.31
CA TYR A 113 6.08 3.54 -12.75
C TYR A 113 4.99 3.90 -13.78
N PRO A 114 3.76 4.23 -13.31
CA PRO A 114 2.72 4.75 -14.18
C PRO A 114 3.15 6.10 -14.78
N SER A 115 2.67 6.39 -15.99
CA SER A 115 2.82 7.72 -16.59
C SER A 115 1.91 8.74 -15.88
N GLN A 116 2.06 10.01 -16.25
CA GLN A 116 1.19 11.06 -15.73
C GLN A 116 -0.27 10.87 -16.12
N GLN A 117 -0.51 10.47 -17.37
CA GLN A 117 -1.86 10.16 -17.84
C GLN A 117 -2.47 8.95 -17.10
N MET A 118 -1.67 7.91 -16.84
CA MET A 118 -2.13 6.75 -16.05
C MET A 118 -2.49 7.15 -14.62
N PHE A 119 -1.67 8.00 -13.98
CA PHE A 119 -1.94 8.50 -12.64
C PHE A 119 -3.23 9.31 -12.59
N TRP A 120 -3.42 10.24 -13.53
CA TRP A 120 -4.65 11.02 -13.65
C TRP A 120 -5.88 10.11 -13.76
N ASN A 121 -5.84 9.14 -14.68
CA ASN A 121 -6.93 8.19 -14.89
C ASN A 121 -7.17 7.31 -13.65
N ALA A 122 -6.12 6.93 -12.93
CA ALA A 122 -6.24 6.17 -11.69
C ALA A 122 -6.94 6.96 -10.58
N MET A 123 -6.62 8.26 -10.44
CA MET A 123 -7.26 9.14 -9.48
C MET A 123 -8.74 9.34 -9.79
N LEU A 124 -9.10 9.48 -11.08
CA LEU A 124 -10.51 9.55 -11.49
C LEU A 124 -11.30 8.29 -11.12
N ARG A 125 -10.70 7.09 -11.26
CA ARG A 125 -11.31 5.80 -10.85
C ARG A 125 -11.51 5.72 -9.34
N LYS A 126 -10.63 6.35 -8.55
CA LYS A 126 -10.77 6.46 -7.09
C LYS A 126 -11.84 7.49 -6.67
N GLY A 127 -12.48 8.17 -7.62
CA GLY A 127 -13.50 9.17 -7.35
C GLY A 127 -12.97 10.59 -7.22
N TRP A 128 -11.67 10.82 -7.39
CA TRP A 128 -11.10 12.16 -7.33
C TRP A 128 -11.63 13.04 -8.47
N ARG A 129 -11.89 14.32 -8.19
CA ARG A 129 -12.40 15.29 -9.17
C ARG A 129 -11.56 16.55 -9.12
N TRP A 130 -10.65 16.68 -10.08
CA TRP A 130 -9.74 17.82 -10.20
C TRP A 130 -10.42 19.16 -10.48
N LYS A 131 -11.75 19.20 -10.71
CA LYS A 131 -12.48 20.43 -11.08
C LYS A 131 -12.49 21.48 -9.97
N ASP A 132 -12.34 21.05 -8.71
CA ASP A 132 -12.35 21.94 -7.55
C ASP A 132 -10.94 22.44 -7.19
N GLU A 133 -9.91 22.01 -7.94
CA GLU A 133 -8.50 22.25 -7.66
C GLU A 133 -7.82 22.94 -8.86
N ASP A 134 -7.11 24.04 -8.61
CA ASP A 134 -6.25 24.68 -9.61
C ASP A 134 -4.96 23.88 -9.80
N ILE A 135 -5.07 22.67 -10.35
CA ILE A 135 -3.91 21.83 -10.67
C ILE A 135 -3.39 22.14 -12.07
N SER A 136 -2.11 22.45 -12.19
CA SER A 136 -1.45 22.64 -13.48
C SER A 136 -0.74 21.37 -13.97
N GLN A 137 -0.36 21.35 -15.24
CA GLN A 137 0.48 20.29 -15.81
C GLN A 137 1.82 20.14 -15.07
N ASN A 138 2.41 21.26 -14.62
CA ASN A 138 3.65 21.25 -13.87
C ASN A 138 3.47 20.63 -12.48
N ASP A 139 2.35 20.89 -11.83
CA ASP A 139 2.03 20.29 -10.53
C ASP A 139 1.92 18.76 -10.65
N MET A 140 1.25 18.28 -11.70
CA MET A 140 1.18 16.84 -11.98
C MET A 140 2.58 16.22 -12.17
N ALA A 141 3.46 16.88 -12.92
CA ALA A 141 4.83 16.43 -13.11
C ALA A 141 5.61 16.39 -11.78
N ASN A 142 5.44 17.38 -10.92
CA ASN A 142 6.09 17.45 -9.61
C ASN A 142 5.57 16.37 -8.65
N ILE A 143 4.25 16.19 -8.56
CA ILE A 143 3.61 15.16 -7.75
C ILE A 143 4.20 13.79 -8.08
N ILE A 144 4.23 13.44 -9.36
CA ILE A 144 4.72 12.12 -9.80
C ILE A 144 6.22 11.96 -9.55
N ARG A 145 7.01 13.01 -9.78
CA ARG A 145 8.45 12.99 -9.48
C ARG A 145 8.68 12.75 -7.97
N ILE A 146 7.92 13.42 -7.11
CA ILE A 146 8.02 13.26 -5.65
C ILE A 146 7.63 11.84 -5.24
N HIS A 147 6.53 11.29 -5.77
CA HIS A 147 6.10 9.93 -5.47
C HIS A 147 7.12 8.88 -5.90
N ASN A 148 7.66 8.99 -7.13
CA ASN A 148 8.68 8.06 -7.60
C ASN A 148 9.94 8.16 -6.74
N ALA A 149 10.39 9.37 -6.40
CA ALA A 149 11.53 9.57 -5.51
C ALA A 149 11.29 8.97 -4.11
N ASN A 150 10.08 9.12 -3.57
CA ASN A 150 9.70 8.53 -2.29
C ASN A 150 9.73 7.00 -2.34
N ASN A 151 9.23 6.38 -3.41
CA ASN A 151 9.29 4.93 -3.60
C ASN A 151 10.74 4.43 -3.67
N GLU A 152 11.60 5.11 -4.42
CA GLU A 152 13.02 4.74 -4.51
C GLU A 152 13.73 4.87 -3.15
N GLN A 153 13.45 5.94 -2.39
CA GLN A 153 14.00 6.10 -1.04
C GLN A 153 13.49 5.02 -0.08
N ALA A 154 12.20 4.72 -0.12
CA ALA A 154 11.61 3.64 0.67
C ALA A 154 12.27 2.30 0.35
N TRP A 155 12.56 2.03 -0.93
CA TRP A 155 13.30 0.84 -1.33
C TRP A 155 14.72 0.80 -0.76
N GLN A 156 15.44 1.92 -0.73
CA GLN A 156 16.75 1.97 -0.08
C GLN A 156 16.67 1.67 1.43
N GLU A 157 15.63 2.13 2.11
CA GLU A 157 15.43 1.78 3.53
C GLU A 157 15.11 0.30 3.72
N VAL A 158 14.31 -0.31 2.84
CA VAL A 158 14.07 -1.76 2.84
C VAL A 158 15.39 -2.50 2.67
N LEU A 159 16.24 -2.12 1.72
CA LEU A 159 17.55 -2.76 1.52
C LEU A 159 18.45 -2.65 2.76
N LYS A 160 18.44 -1.51 3.47
CA LYS A 160 19.17 -1.36 4.74
C LYS A 160 18.64 -2.31 5.81
N TRP A 161 17.33 -2.49 5.89
CA TRP A 161 16.70 -3.39 6.85
C TRP A 161 16.97 -4.87 6.52
N GLU A 162 16.88 -5.25 5.24
CA GLU A 162 17.20 -6.59 4.74
C GLU A 162 18.68 -6.93 4.95
N ALA A 163 19.58 -5.94 4.86
CA ALA A 163 21.00 -6.15 5.15
C ALA A 163 21.26 -6.62 6.59
N LEU A 164 20.40 -6.27 7.56
CA LEU A 164 20.48 -6.79 8.93
C LEU A 164 20.11 -8.28 9.01
N HIS A 165 19.37 -8.78 8.03
CA HIS A 165 18.89 -10.15 7.91
C HIS A 165 19.56 -10.90 6.76
N ALA A 166 20.70 -10.41 6.26
CA ALA A 166 21.39 -10.95 5.07
C ALA A 166 21.78 -12.44 5.19
N HIS A 167 21.86 -12.98 6.41
CA HIS A 167 22.13 -14.39 6.66
C HIS A 167 20.93 -15.30 6.34
N GLU A 168 19.71 -14.75 6.30
CA GLU A 168 18.47 -15.45 5.96
C GLU A 168 18.10 -15.29 4.48
N CYS A 169 18.36 -14.11 3.92
CA CYS A 169 18.09 -13.81 2.51
C CYS A 169 19.18 -12.92 1.91
N SER A 170 19.85 -13.41 0.85
CA SER A 170 20.95 -12.70 0.19
C SER A 170 20.52 -11.84 -1.00
N ASN A 171 19.26 -11.93 -1.44
CA ASN A 171 18.75 -11.20 -2.59
C ASN A 171 17.32 -10.69 -2.37
N PRO A 172 17.16 -9.58 -1.61
CA PRO A 172 15.84 -9.04 -1.30
C PRO A 172 15.14 -8.55 -2.58
N SER A 173 13.88 -8.95 -2.73
CA SER A 173 12.98 -8.48 -3.78
C SER A 173 11.57 -8.36 -3.21
N LEU A 174 10.74 -7.50 -3.82
CA LEU A 174 9.33 -7.42 -3.41
C LEU A 174 8.59 -8.65 -3.93
N CYS A 175 8.33 -9.60 -3.03
CA CYS A 175 7.44 -10.74 -3.24
C CYS A 175 5.98 -10.26 -3.30
N HIS A 176 5.14 -10.98 -4.04
CA HIS A 176 3.70 -10.72 -4.11
C HIS A 176 2.94 -11.41 -2.96
#